data_AF-A0AAW0LC11-F1
#
_entry.id   AF-A0AAW0LC11-F1
#
_cell.length_a   1.000
_cell.length_b   1.000
_cell.length_c   1.000
_cell.angle_alpha   90.00
_cell.angle_beta   90.00
_cell.angle_gamma   90.00
#
_symmetry.space_group_name_H-M   'P 1'
#
loop_
_entity.id
_entity.type
_entity.pdbx_description
1 polymer ?
#
loop_
_entity_poly.entity_id
_entity_poly.type
_entity_poly.pdbx_seq_one_letter_code
_entity_poly.pdbx_strand_id
1 'polypeptide(L)'
;MKYNIRPGDVQGYGTVVRSDNQRLDWESQRVAMPLFGYLGELLEGKMGEMEELFEDGMQYVRMTYYPPCPQPEMVVGVTRNSDAAGITILHQVNGVEGFQIKKDGVWNLDTTQSLS
;
A
#
# COMPACT_ATOMS: atom_id res chain seq x y z
N MET A 1 -9.54 17.56 -11.65
CA MET A 1 -10.57 16.78 -10.93
C MET A 1 -11.87 17.58 -10.96
N LYS A 2 -13.02 16.93 -11.19
CA LYS A 2 -14.29 17.58 -11.60
C LYS A 2 -15.22 17.93 -10.43
N TYR A 3 -14.70 18.07 -9.21
CA TYR A 3 -15.42 18.59 -8.05
C TYR A 3 -14.55 19.61 -7.34
N ASN A 4 -15.14 20.76 -6.98
CA ASN A 4 -14.46 21.79 -6.20
C ASN A 4 -14.13 21.24 -4.81
N ILE A 5 -12.84 21.17 -4.51
CA ILE A 5 -12.27 20.85 -3.19
C ILE A 5 -12.78 21.92 -2.22
N ARG A 6 -13.42 21.54 -1.11
CA ARG A 6 -13.84 22.51 -0.09
C ARG A 6 -12.61 22.98 0.70
N PRO A 7 -12.60 24.22 1.21
CA PRO A 7 -11.53 24.66 2.10
C PRO A 7 -11.38 23.70 3.29
N GLY A 8 -10.23 23.03 3.40
CA GLY A 8 -9.93 22.02 4.43
C GLY A 8 -9.91 20.57 3.93
N ASP A 9 -10.45 20.28 2.74
CA ASP A 9 -10.32 18.96 2.11
C ASP A 9 -8.88 18.80 1.57
N VAL A 10 -8.15 17.78 2.05
CA VAL A 10 -6.83 17.45 1.50
C VAL A 10 -7.00 16.66 0.20
N GLN A 11 -6.39 17.16 -0.89
CA GLN A 11 -6.40 16.46 -2.17
C GLN A 11 -5.40 15.30 -2.15
N GLY A 12 -5.90 14.06 -2.17
CA GLY A 12 -5.11 12.89 -2.54
C GLY A 12 -3.99 12.50 -1.56
N TYR A 13 -3.53 11.28 -1.74
CA TYR A 13 -2.42 10.61 -1.06
C TYR A 13 -2.46 10.49 0.48
N GLY A 14 -3.48 10.97 1.19
CA GLY A 14 -3.54 10.79 2.65
C GLY A 14 -2.33 11.43 3.35
N THR A 15 -2.18 11.19 4.65
CA THR A 15 -1.01 11.69 5.38
C THR A 15 0.10 10.65 5.32
N VAL A 16 1.22 11.01 4.67
CA VAL A 16 2.45 10.23 4.74
C VAL A 16 3.18 10.63 6.02
N VAL A 17 3.30 9.68 6.94
CA VAL A 17 4.11 9.83 8.15
C VAL A 17 5.49 9.26 7.86
N ARG A 18 6.52 10.10 8.01
CA ARG A 18 7.93 9.72 7.92
C ARG A 18 8.53 9.86 9.32
N SER A 19 9.33 8.88 9.72
CA SER A 19 10.17 8.97 10.93
C SER A 19 11.55 9.44 10.51
N ASP A 20 12.11 10.43 11.21
CA ASP A 20 13.46 10.94 10.94
C ASP A 20 14.54 9.85 11.11
N ASN A 21 14.27 8.88 12.00
CA ASN A 21 15.12 7.72 12.22
C ASN A 21 14.77 6.53 11.30
N GLN A 22 13.87 6.74 10.33
CA GLN A 22 13.33 5.75 9.36
C GLN A 22 12.73 4.47 9.96
N ARG A 23 12.74 4.35 11.29
CA ARG A 23 12.08 3.31 12.06
C ARG A 23 10.73 3.84 12.49
N LEU A 24 9.71 3.47 11.73
CA LEU A 24 8.37 3.44 12.26
C LEU A 24 8.25 2.05 12.90
N ASP A 25 8.23 2.00 14.24
CA ASP A 25 8.20 0.77 15.04
C ASP A 25 6.81 0.12 15.04
N TRP A 26 6.27 -0.15 13.85
CA TRP A 26 4.98 -0.83 13.66
C TRP A 26 5.16 -2.30 13.28
N GLU A 27 6.29 -2.89 13.65
CA GLU A 27 6.65 -4.30 13.44
C GLU A 27 6.71 -4.76 11.97
N SER A 28 6.45 -3.91 10.99
CA SER A 28 6.43 -4.32 9.58
C SER A 28 7.78 -4.65 8.99
N GLN A 29 8.88 -4.12 9.53
CA GLN A 29 10.21 -4.64 9.21
C GLN A 29 10.28 -6.14 9.48
N ARG A 30 9.68 -6.60 10.58
CA ARG A 30 9.68 -8.01 10.95
C ARG A 30 8.86 -8.89 10.01
N VAL A 31 7.93 -8.30 9.27
CA VAL A 31 7.16 -8.99 8.24
C VAL A 31 7.84 -8.87 6.87
N ALA A 32 8.33 -7.68 6.53
CA ALA A 32 8.92 -7.36 5.24
C ALA A 32 10.25 -8.09 5.01
N MET A 33 11.15 -8.16 6.01
CA MET A 33 12.46 -8.77 5.83
C MET A 33 12.37 -10.28 5.52
N PRO A 34 11.56 -11.09 6.22
CA PRO A 34 11.34 -12.47 5.81
C PRO A 34 10.73 -12.60 4.40
N LEU A 35 9.79 -11.71 4.02
CA LEU A 35 9.20 -11.72 2.68
C LEU A 35 10.24 -11.45 1.59
N PHE A 36 11.18 -10.52 1.84
CA PHE A 36 12.30 -10.28 0.94
C PHE A 36 13.19 -11.52 0.79
N GLY A 37 13.50 -12.22 1.89
CA GLY A 37 14.25 -13.48 1.84
C GLY A 37 13.57 -14.56 1.01
N TYR A 38 12.27 -14.80 1.23
CA TYR A 38 11.50 -15.75 0.43
C TYR A 38 11.42 -15.35 -1.05
N LEU A 39 11.29 -14.05 -1.34
CA LEU A 39 11.30 -13.57 -2.72
C LEU A 39 12.67 -13.79 -3.38
N GLY A 40 13.76 -13.60 -2.65
CA GLY A 40 15.11 -13.90 -3.11
C GLY A 40 15.27 -15.37 -3.49
N GLU A 41 14.84 -16.29 -2.63
CA GLU A 41 14.87 -17.73 -2.91
C GLU A 41 14.03 -18.10 -4.14
N LEU A 42 12.81 -17.56 -4.26
CA LEU A 42 11.92 -17.83 -5.40
C LEU A 42 12.48 -17.34 -6.74
N LEU A 43 13.31 -16.30 -6.71
CA LEU A 43 13.99 -15.75 -7.89
C LEU A 43 15.34 -16.42 -8.16
N GLU A 44 15.63 -17.56 -7.51
CA GLU A 44 16.91 -18.29 -7.59
C GLU A 44 18.12 -17.44 -7.15
N GLY A 45 17.87 -16.40 -6.35
CA GLY A 45 18.89 -15.59 -5.69
C GLY A 45 19.46 -16.28 -4.45
N LYS A 46 20.49 -15.67 -3.86
CA LYS A 46 21.02 -16.16 -2.57
C LYS A 46 20.12 -15.67 -1.43
N MET A 47 19.84 -16.56 -0.47
CA MET A 47 19.22 -16.17 0.80
C MET A 47 20.06 -15.06 1.46
N GLY A 48 19.43 -13.98 1.89
CA GLY A 48 20.10 -12.80 2.44
C GLY A 48 20.36 -11.67 1.44
N GLU A 49 20.42 -11.94 0.13
CA GLU A 49 20.78 -10.91 -0.86
C GLU A 49 19.71 -9.82 -1.01
N MET A 50 18.44 -10.23 -1.01
CA MET A 50 17.32 -9.29 -1.00
C MET A 50 17.24 -8.52 0.31
N GLU A 51 17.49 -9.19 1.43
CA GLU A 51 17.49 -8.56 2.76
C GLU A 51 18.58 -7.48 2.85
N GLU A 52 19.81 -7.78 2.43
CA GLU A 52 20.91 -6.81 2.37
C GLU A 52 20.57 -5.61 1.47
N LEU A 53 19.85 -5.82 0.36
CA LEU A 53 19.43 -4.73 -0.53
C LEU A 53 18.44 -3.76 0.15
N PHE A 54 17.63 -4.25 1.10
CA PHE A 54 16.54 -3.49 1.72
C PHE A 54 16.74 -3.16 3.21
N GLU A 55 17.83 -3.61 3.84
CA GLU A 55 18.07 -3.47 5.29
C GLU A 55 18.09 -2.01 5.78
N ASP A 56 18.73 -1.13 5.00
CA ASP A 56 18.82 0.32 5.24
C ASP A 56 17.84 1.11 4.36
N GLY A 57 16.84 0.42 3.81
CA GLY A 57 15.83 1.01 2.93
C GLY A 57 14.92 2.01 3.66
N MET A 58 14.51 3.05 2.94
CA MET A 58 13.53 4.03 3.47
C MET A 58 12.18 3.37 3.75
N GLN A 59 11.61 3.67 4.91
CA GLN A 59 10.28 3.22 5.29
C GLN A 59 9.38 4.41 5.63
N TYR A 60 8.13 4.33 5.19
CA TYR A 60 7.11 5.31 5.49
C TYR A 60 5.76 4.63 5.65
N VAL A 61 4.91 5.23 6.48
CA VAL A 61 3.52 4.79 6.63
C VAL A 61 2.63 5.81 5.96
N ARG A 62 1.65 5.32 5.20
CA ARG A 62 0.64 6.15 4.56
C ARG A 62 -0.73 5.81 5.14
N MET A 63 -1.27 6.73 5.93
CA MET A 63 -2.64 6.61 6.44
C MET A 63 -3.59 7.31 5.49
N THR A 64 -4.58 6.58 4.97
CA THR A 64 -5.56 7.12 4.03
C THR A 64 -6.97 6.97 4.55
N TYR A 65 -7.73 8.07 4.51
CA TYR A 65 -9.14 8.10 4.85
C TYR A 65 -9.96 8.43 3.60
N TYR A 66 -10.93 7.58 3.28
CA TYR A 66 -11.84 7.76 2.15
C TYR A 66 -13.25 8.06 2.69
N PRO A 67 -13.72 9.31 2.65
CA PRO A 67 -15.06 9.64 3.13
C PRO A 67 -16.16 9.07 2.20
N PRO A 68 -17.37 8.83 2.72
CA PRO A 68 -18.52 8.47 1.87
C PRO A 68 -18.76 9.51 0.77
N CYS A 69 -19.02 9.03 -0.45
CA CYS A 69 -19.29 9.87 -1.61
C CYS A 69 -20.73 9.66 -2.11
N PRO A 70 -21.52 10.72 -2.39
CA PRO A 70 -22.86 10.58 -2.96
C PRO A 70 -22.89 10.08 -4.41
N GLN A 71 -21.78 10.20 -5.14
CA GLN A 71 -21.65 9.80 -6.56
C GLN A 71 -20.36 8.97 -6.76
N PRO A 72 -20.25 7.80 -6.11
CA PRO A 72 -19.02 6.99 -6.12
C PRO A 72 -18.62 6.53 -7.53
N GLU A 73 -19.56 6.40 -8.47
CA GLU A 73 -19.34 6.05 -9.87
C GLU A 73 -18.63 7.14 -10.69
N MET A 74 -18.62 8.38 -10.18
CA MET A 74 -18.04 9.55 -10.86
C MET A 74 -16.65 9.92 -10.33
N VAL A 75 -16.17 9.23 -9.29
CA VAL A 75 -14.90 9.54 -8.61
C VAL A 75 -14.07 8.29 -8.40
N VAL A 76 -12.78 8.49 -8.11
CA VAL A 76 -11.88 7.43 -7.67
C VAL A 76 -11.20 7.91 -6.40
N GLY A 77 -11.20 7.10 -5.33
CA GLY A 77 -10.62 7.47 -4.04
C GLY A 77 -9.11 7.73 -4.12
N VAL A 78 -8.38 6.86 -4.82
CA VAL A 78 -6.95 7.02 -5.13
C VAL A 78 -6.72 6.75 -6.61
N THR A 79 -6.00 7.64 -7.29
CA THR A 79 -5.68 7.44 -8.71
C THR A 79 -4.91 6.12 -8.88
N ARG A 80 -5.28 5.36 -9.92
CA ARG A 80 -4.60 4.13 -10.32
C ARG A 80 -3.08 4.36 -10.39
N ASN A 81 -2.32 3.62 -9.60
CA ASN A 81 -0.86 3.71 -9.55
C ASN A 81 -0.26 2.32 -9.31
N SER A 82 1.02 2.20 -9.63
CA SER A 82 1.90 1.17 -9.05
C SER A 82 2.71 1.82 -7.94
N ASP A 83 3.04 1.06 -6.91
CA ASP A 83 3.91 1.55 -5.85
C ASP A 83 5.35 1.56 -6.32
N ALA A 84 6.11 2.56 -5.88
CA ALA A 84 7.55 2.66 -6.15
C ALA A 84 8.41 1.99 -5.06
N ALA A 85 7.78 1.51 -3.98
CA ALA A 85 8.45 0.79 -2.91
C ALA A 85 8.76 -0.66 -3.33
N GLY A 86 9.74 -1.28 -2.66
CA GLY A 86 10.06 -2.71 -2.88
C GLY A 86 8.90 -3.61 -2.47
N ILE A 87 8.37 -3.42 -1.25
CA ILE A 87 7.17 -4.11 -0.75
C ILE A 87 6.26 -3.08 -0.06
N THR A 88 4.95 -3.18 -0.32
CA THR A 88 3.91 -2.46 0.43
C THR A 88 3.09 -3.48 1.23
N ILE A 89 3.02 -3.29 2.55
CA ILE A 89 2.10 -4.03 3.42
C ILE A 89 0.88 -3.15 3.66
N LEU A 90 -0.28 -3.58 3.16
CA LEU A 90 -1.54 -2.84 3.27
C LEU A 90 -2.43 -3.46 4.35
N HIS A 91 -2.96 -2.63 5.24
CA HIS A 91 -3.98 -3.05 6.22
C HIS A 91 -5.26 -2.24 6.02
N GLN A 92 -6.36 -2.92 5.67
CA GLN A 92 -7.69 -2.32 5.62
C GLN A 92 -8.28 -2.27 7.04
N VAL A 93 -8.22 -1.07 7.65
CA VAL A 93 -8.59 -0.83 9.05
C VAL A 93 -10.07 -1.10 9.38
N ASN A 94 -10.92 -1.14 8.37
CA ASN A 94 -12.34 -1.47 8.51
C ASN A 94 -12.76 -2.46 7.41
N GLY A 95 -13.91 -3.10 7.60
CA GLY A 95 -14.46 -4.05 6.62
C GLY A 95 -15.10 -3.39 5.39
N VAL A 96 -14.68 -2.18 5.01
CA VAL A 96 -15.17 -1.49 3.82
C VAL A 96 -14.32 -1.89 2.63
N GLU A 97 -14.95 -2.51 1.63
CA GLU A 97 -14.32 -2.89 0.37
C GLU A 97 -13.98 -1.65 -0.48
N GLY A 98 -12.99 -1.78 -1.36
CA GLY A 98 -12.61 -0.70 -2.28
C GLY A 98 -11.21 -0.80 -2.86
N PHE A 99 -10.34 -1.64 -2.27
CA PHE A 99 -9.04 -1.94 -2.86
C PHE A 99 -9.23 -2.82 -4.09
N GLN A 100 -8.58 -2.44 -5.19
CA GLN A 100 -8.67 -3.13 -6.47
C GLN A 100 -7.30 -3.31 -7.09
N ILE A 101 -7.09 -4.47 -7.71
CA ILE A 101 -5.85 -4.81 -8.42
C ILE A 101 -6.17 -5.01 -9.90
N LYS A 102 -5.32 -4.45 -10.77
CA LYS A 102 -5.44 -4.65 -12.22
C LYS A 102 -4.64 -5.87 -12.65
N LYS A 103 -5.33 -6.88 -13.18
CA LYS A 103 -4.73 -8.09 -13.76
C LYS A 103 -5.30 -8.31 -15.15
N ASP A 104 -4.43 -8.54 -16.14
CA ASP A 104 -4.82 -8.81 -17.54
C ASP A 104 -5.79 -7.78 -18.13
N GLY A 105 -5.60 -6.50 -17.78
CA GLY A 105 -6.45 -5.41 -18.25
C GLY A 105 -7.70 -5.15 -17.39
N VAL A 106 -8.06 -6.07 -16.51
CA VAL A 106 -9.31 -6.07 -15.73
C VAL A 106 -9.04 -5.64 -14.28
N TRP A 107 -9.92 -4.80 -13.72
CA TRP A 107 -9.91 -4.42 -12.31
C TRP A 107 -10.70 -5.43 -11.48
N ASN A 108 -10.05 -6.04 -10.50
CA ASN A 108 -10.65 -7.00 -9.58
C ASN A 108 -10.64 -6.41 -8.18
N LEU A 109 -11.74 -6.57 -7.44
CA LEU A 109 -11.77 -6.28 -6.01
C LEU A 109 -10.82 -7.26 -5.30
N ASP A 110 -10.04 -6.74 -4.36
CA ASP A 110 -9.30 -7.59 -3.44
C ASP A 110 -10.26 -8.13 -2.38
N THR A 111 -11.00 -9.17 -2.74
CA THR A 111 -11.79 -9.91 -1.79
C THR A 111 -10.88 -10.96 -1.18
N THR A 112 -10.33 -10.67 -0.01
CA THR A 112 -9.83 -11.71 0.90
C THR A 112 -11.03 -12.49 1.46
N GLN A 113 -11.77 -13.17 0.59
CA GLN A 113 -12.51 -14.36 1.01
C GLN A 113 -11.47 -15.48 1.06
N SER A 114 -11.10 -15.82 2.29
CA SER A 114 -10.34 -17.01 2.65
C SER A 114 -10.59 -18.15 1.67
N LEU A 115 -9.52 -18.72 1.12
CA LEU A 115 -9.51 -20.12 0.72
C LEU A 115 -10.07 -20.93 1.90
N SER A 116 -11.32 -21.37 1.78
CA SER A 116 -11.93 -22.40 2.63
C SER A 116 -11.57 -23.78 2.09
#